data_AF-A0A7W0X1G8-F1
#
_entry.id   AF-A0A7W0X1G8-F1
#
_cell.length_a   1.000
_cell.length_b   1.000
_cell.length_c   1.000
_cell.angle_alpha   90.00
_cell.angle_beta   90.00
_cell.angle_gamma   90.00
#
_symmetry.space_group_name_H-M   'P 1'
#
loop_
_entity.id
_entity.type
_entity.pdbx_description
1 polymer ?
#
loop_
_entity_poly.entity_id
_entity_poly.type
_entity_poly.pdbx_seq_one_letter_code
_entity_poly.pdbx_strand_id
1 'polypeptide(L)'
;MQLEPRAVGILSQISTATLTTILLKKGLRNVWMRGTRPLRAGQPRLVGRAFTLRFVPAREDLATPDSWSSPISTRAAIEDMPQGCITVVDSMGVTDAGIF
;
A
#
# COMPACT_ATOMS: atom_id res chain seq x y z
N MET A 1 13.66 -7.68 -2.44
CA MET A 1 14.45 -7.63 -1.19
C MET A 1 13.49 -7.61 -0.01
N GLN A 2 13.47 -8.66 0.82
CA GLN A 2 12.60 -8.73 2.00
C GLN A 2 13.13 -7.84 3.14
N LEU A 3 12.26 -7.41 4.07
CA LEU A 3 12.70 -6.72 5.29
C LEU A 3 13.34 -7.72 6.25
N GLU A 4 14.33 -7.25 6.99
CA GLU A 4 14.97 -8.05 8.02
C GLU A 4 13.98 -8.30 9.19
N PRO A 5 13.87 -9.55 9.71
CA PRO A 5 12.86 -9.91 10.71
C PRO A 5 12.93 -9.09 12.00
N ARG A 6 14.12 -8.74 12.50
CA ARG A 6 14.27 -7.90 13.69
C ARG A 6 13.74 -6.49 13.44
N ALA A 7 13.94 -5.90 12.26
CA ALA A 7 13.34 -4.61 11.91
C ALA A 7 11.80 -4.67 11.97
N VAL A 8 11.20 -5.73 11.42
CA VAL A 8 9.74 -5.95 11.50
C VAL A 8 9.29 -6.08 12.96
N GLY A 9 9.99 -6.88 13.77
CA GLY A 9 9.70 -7.06 15.19
C GLY A 9 9.73 -5.74 15.98
N ILE A 10 10.76 -4.91 15.77
CA ILE A 10 10.89 -3.61 16.42
C ILE A 10 9.77 -2.66 15.98
N LEU A 11 9.58 -2.47 14.67
CA LEU A 11 8.64 -1.49 14.14
C LEU A 11 7.19 -1.84 14.49
N SER A 12 6.85 -3.12 14.60
CA SER A 12 5.49 -3.57 14.95
C SER A 12 5.06 -3.14 16.37
N GLN A 13 6.02 -2.86 17.25
CA GLN A 13 5.78 -2.42 18.63
C GLN A 13 5.74 -0.89 18.79
N ILE A 14 6.09 -0.12 17.75
CA ILE A 14 6.19 1.34 17.82
C ILE A 14 4.91 1.97 17.24
N SER A 15 4.42 3.04 17.88
CA SER A 15 3.30 3.80 17.35
C SER A 15 3.68 4.61 16.10
N THR A 16 2.73 4.81 15.19
CA THR A 16 2.93 5.66 14.01
C THR A 16 3.21 7.12 14.39
N ALA A 17 2.69 7.61 15.52
CA ALA A 17 2.98 8.93 16.07
C ALA A 17 4.46 9.09 16.47
N THR A 18 5.02 8.08 17.14
CA THR A 18 6.44 8.07 17.50
C THR A 18 7.32 8.04 16.24
N LEU A 19 6.99 7.18 15.27
CA LEU A 19 7.73 7.12 13.99
C LEU A 19 7.68 8.47 13.25
N THR A 20 6.51 9.09 13.16
CA THR A 20 6.33 10.40 12.52
C THR A 20 7.19 11.47 13.18
N THR A 21 7.30 11.46 14.52
CA THR A 21 8.17 12.39 15.27
C THR A 21 9.66 12.16 14.96
N ILE A 22 10.09 10.90 14.88
CA ILE A 22 11.48 10.56 14.52
C ILE A 22 11.79 11.01 13.09
N LEU A 23 10.88 10.78 12.15
CA LEU A 23 11.03 11.19 10.75
C LEU A 23 11.06 12.72 10.62
N LEU A 24 10.23 13.43 11.38
CA LEU A 24 10.25 14.89 11.46
C LEU A 24 11.61 15.43 11.94
N LYS A 25 12.18 14.83 13.00
CA LYS A 25 13.53 15.16 13.48
C LYS A 25 14.61 14.91 12.42
N LYS A 26 14.36 14.02 11.46
CA LYS A 26 15.22 13.74 10.30
C LYS A 26 14.90 14.61 9.08
N GLY A 27 14.02 15.60 9.21
CA GLY A 27 13.64 16.54 8.14
C GLY A 27 12.48 16.08 7.26
N LEU A 28 11.91 14.90 7.49
CA LEU A 28 10.79 14.37 6.70
C LEU A 28 9.45 14.80 7.31
N ARG A 29 8.78 15.74 6.64
CA ARG A 29 7.53 16.36 7.13
C ARG A 29 6.26 15.74 6.55
N ASN A 30 6.31 15.17 5.36
CA ASN A 30 5.15 14.58 4.68
C ASN A 30 5.26 13.05 4.65
N VAL A 31 4.89 12.39 5.75
CA VAL A 31 5.11 10.94 5.97
C VAL A 31 3.83 10.19 6.33
N TRP A 32 2.68 10.86 6.31
CA TRP A 32 1.39 10.30 6.70
C TRP A 32 0.40 10.31 5.54
N MET A 33 -0.26 9.16 5.30
CA MET A 33 -1.35 9.06 4.33
C MET A 33 -2.66 9.54 4.95
N ARG A 34 -3.29 10.53 4.32
CA ARG A 34 -4.55 11.10 4.81
C ARG A 34 -5.73 10.23 4.35
N GLY A 35 -6.75 10.10 5.20
CA GLY A 35 -7.97 9.36 4.89
C GLY A 35 -7.89 7.84 5.10
N THR A 36 -6.70 7.25 5.23
CA THR A 36 -6.54 5.83 5.50
C THR A 36 -6.95 5.50 6.94
N ARG A 37 -7.78 4.45 7.12
CA ARG A 37 -8.23 3.97 8.44
C ARG A 37 -8.29 2.43 8.45
N PRO A 38 -8.07 1.78 9.61
CA PRO A 38 -8.30 0.34 9.74
C PRO A 38 -9.74 -0.02 9.37
N LEU A 39 -9.93 -1.18 8.73
CA LEU A 39 -11.26 -1.67 8.36
C LEU A 39 -12.07 -2.12 9.59
N ARG A 40 -11.37 -2.58 10.64
CA ARG A 40 -11.99 -3.01 11.90
C ARG A 40 -11.19 -2.54 13.11
N ALA A 41 -11.87 -2.37 14.23
CA ALA A 41 -11.23 -2.11 15.51
C ALA A 41 -10.33 -3.28 15.91
N GLY A 42 -9.25 -2.99 16.64
CA GLY A 42 -8.31 -4.01 17.15
C GLY A 42 -7.40 -4.63 16.09
N GLN A 43 -7.41 -4.17 14.83
CA GLN A 43 -6.45 -4.61 13.83
C GLN A 43 -5.01 -4.30 14.31
N PRO A 44 -4.11 -5.30 14.32
CA PRO A 44 -2.74 -5.08 14.77
C PRO A 44 -2.00 -4.12 13.83
N ARG A 45 -0.92 -3.51 14.34
CA ARG A 45 -0.01 -2.75 13.49
C ARG A 45 0.70 -3.70 12.53
N LEU A 46 0.76 -3.31 11.25
CA LEU A 46 1.41 -4.06 10.21
C LEU A 46 2.66 -3.31 9.74
N VAL A 47 3.71 -4.07 9.44
CA VAL A 47 4.97 -3.56 8.92
C VAL A 47 5.35 -4.43 7.73
N GLY A 48 5.63 -3.78 6.60
CA GLY A 48 6.07 -4.45 5.39
C GLY A 48 6.60 -3.43 4.39
N ARG A 49 7.24 -3.92 3.32
CA ARG A 49 7.66 -3.04 2.23
C ARG A 49 6.44 -2.61 1.44
N ALA A 50 6.41 -1.35 1.02
CA ALA A 50 5.40 -0.87 0.09
C ALA A 50 5.53 -1.62 -1.25
N PHE A 51 4.45 -2.27 -1.68
CA PHE A 51 4.21 -2.61 -3.08
C PHE A 51 3.26 -1.54 -3.62
N THR A 52 3.74 -0.71 -4.55
CA THR A 52 2.95 0.43 -5.03
C THR A 52 2.12 0.04 -6.23
N LEU A 53 0.81 0.29 -6.15
CA LEU A 53 -0.13 0.12 -7.24
C LEU A 53 -0.78 1.47 -7.53
N ARG A 54 -0.88 1.83 -8.81
CA ARG A 54 -1.51 3.08 -9.22
C ARG A 54 -2.57 2.77 -10.27
N PHE A 55 -3.78 3.26 -10.03
CA PHE A 55 -4.83 3.28 -11.02
C PHE A 55 -4.66 4.50 -11.93
N VAL A 56 -5.07 4.32 -13.18
CA VAL A 56 -5.17 5.36 -14.19
C VAL A 56 -6.61 5.42 -14.68
N PRO A 57 -7.08 6.56 -15.22
CA PRO A 57 -8.42 6.63 -15.79
C PRO A 57 -8.63 5.54 -16.84
N ALA A 58 -9.77 4.85 -16.74
CA ALA A 58 -10.10 3.78 -17.66
C ALA A 58 -10.30 4.33 -19.07
N ARG A 59 -9.87 3.53 -20.05
CA ARG A 59 -10.06 3.78 -21.47
C ARG A 59 -10.91 2.65 -22.02
N GLU A 60 -12.11 2.96 -22.47
CA GLU A 60 -13.07 1.95 -22.97
C GLU A 60 -12.47 1.14 -24.14
N ASP A 61 -11.62 1.77 -24.96
CA ASP A 61 -10.93 1.11 -26.07
C ASP A 61 -9.83 0.13 -25.63
N LEU A 62 -9.35 0.22 -24.39
CA LEU A 62 -8.29 -0.65 -23.82
C LEU A 62 -8.80 -1.58 -22.71
N ALA A 63 -9.94 -1.27 -22.08
CA ALA A 63 -10.51 -2.02 -20.97
C ALA A 63 -11.38 -3.21 -21.45
N THR A 64 -10.84 -4.00 -22.38
CA THR A 64 -11.49 -5.22 -22.88
C THR A 64 -11.23 -6.42 -21.95
N PRO A 65 -11.96 -7.54 -22.08
CA PRO A 65 -11.67 -8.75 -21.31
C PRO A 65 -10.21 -9.25 -21.43
N ASP A 66 -9.53 -8.97 -22.54
CA ASP A 66 -8.12 -9.34 -22.72
C ASP A 66 -7.17 -8.55 -21.81
N SER A 67 -7.57 -7.34 -21.36
CA SER A 67 -6.76 -6.49 -20.48
C SER A 67 -6.49 -7.13 -19.12
N TRP A 68 -7.29 -8.12 -18.71
CA TRP A 68 -7.12 -8.86 -17.47
C TRP A 68 -5.88 -9.76 -17.49
N SER A 69 -5.48 -10.21 -18.68
CA SER A 69 -4.27 -11.02 -18.91
C SER A 69 -3.02 -10.15 -19.12
N SER A 70 -3.17 -8.83 -19.12
CA SER A 70 -2.05 -7.90 -19.26
C SER A 70 -1.09 -8.02 -18.07
N PRO A 71 0.25 -7.93 -18.27
CA PRO A 71 1.22 -7.88 -17.19
C PRO A 71 1.03 -6.69 -16.23
N ILE A 72 0.31 -5.65 -16.65
CA ILE A 72 0.01 -4.47 -15.84
C ILE A 72 -1.42 -4.50 -15.24
N SER A 73 -2.07 -5.67 -15.20
CA SER A 73 -3.40 -5.82 -14.61
C SER A 73 -3.35 -5.89 -13.08
N THR A 74 -4.49 -5.67 -12.43
CA THR A 74 -4.64 -5.87 -10.98
C THR A 74 -4.35 -7.33 -10.58
N ARG A 75 -4.69 -8.30 -11.45
CA ARG A 75 -4.35 -9.70 -11.24
C ARG A 75 -2.85 -9.92 -11.25
N ALA A 76 -2.15 -9.43 -12.29
CA ALA A 76 -0.70 -9.55 -12.36
C ALA A 76 -0.02 -8.88 -11.16
N ALA A 77 -0.54 -7.72 -10.72
CA ALA A 77 -0.04 -7.05 -9.52
C ALA A 77 -0.16 -7.93 -8.26
N ILE A 78 -1.25 -8.68 -8.07
CA ILE A 78 -1.40 -9.60 -6.94
C ILE A 78 -0.38 -10.74 -7.03
N GLU A 79 -0.18 -11.32 -8.21
CA GLU A 79 0.79 -12.40 -8.42
C GLU A 79 2.24 -11.94 -8.17
N ASP A 80 2.55 -10.68 -8.48
CA ASP A 80 3.86 -10.06 -8.28
C ASP A 80 4.11 -9.60 -6.84
N MET A 81 3.09 -9.56 -5.97
CA MET A 81 3.23 -9.11 -4.58
C MET A 81 4.10 -10.10 -3.78
N PRO A 82 5.29 -9.70 -3.31
CA PRO A 82 6.11 -10.58 -2.51
C PRO A 82 5.49 -10.77 -1.12
N GLN A 83 5.74 -11.93 -0.52
CA GLN A 83 5.29 -12.24 0.84
C GLN A 83 5.68 -11.12 1.82
N GLY A 84 4.71 -10.70 2.64
CA GLY A 84 4.90 -9.70 3.69
C GLY A 84 4.99 -8.25 3.19
N CYS A 85 4.71 -7.97 1.91
CA CYS A 85 4.54 -6.60 1.46
C CYS A 85 3.22 -5.98 1.99
N ILE A 86 3.16 -4.65 1.95
CA ILE A 86 1.96 -3.87 2.17
C ILE A 86 1.64 -3.17 0.85
N THR A 87 0.50 -3.51 0.27
CA THR A 87 0.05 -2.84 -0.96
C THR A 87 -0.41 -1.42 -0.64
N VAL A 88 0.25 -0.44 -1.25
CA VAL A 88 -0.08 0.98 -1.14
C VAL A 88 -0.67 1.41 -2.46
N VAL A 89 -1.97 1.68 -2.46
CA VAL A 89 -2.73 1.93 -3.69
C VAL A 89 -3.09 3.41 -3.81
N ASP A 90 -2.79 4.00 -4.97
CA ASP A 90 -3.37 5.26 -5.43
C ASP A 90 -4.56 4.96 -6.34
N SER A 91 -5.78 5.17 -5.82
CA SER A 91 -7.04 5.06 -6.57
C SER A 91 -7.56 6.40 -7.08
N MET A 92 -6.70 7.44 -7.15
CA MET A 92 -7.07 8.81 -7.53
C MET A 92 -8.14 9.46 -6.63
N GLY A 93 -8.36 8.91 -5.43
CA GLY A 93 -9.42 9.36 -4.53
C GLY A 93 -10.84 8.95 -4.95
N VAL A 94 -10.97 8.07 -5.93
CA VAL A 94 -12.25 7.50 -6.40
C VAL A 94 -12.74 6.50 -5.34
N THR A 95 -13.94 6.76 -4.78
CA THR A 95 -14.48 5.99 -3.63
C THR A 95 -15.52 4.95 -4.02
N ASP A 96 -15.98 4.96 -5.28
CA ASP A 96 -16.95 4.03 -5.86
C ASP A 96 -16.31 2.95 -6.75
N ALA A 97 -14.99 3.01 -6.95
CA ALA A 97 -14.22 1.97 -7.63
C ALA A 97 -13.68 0.93 -6.63
N GLY A 98 -14.15 -0.31 -6.75
CA GLY A 98 -13.60 -1.44 -6.01
C GLY A 98 -12.24 -1.87 -6.56
N ILE A 99 -11.24 -1.97 -5.70
CA ILE A 99 -9.88 -2.37 -6.07
C ILE A 99 -9.48 -3.75 -5.50
N PHE A 100 -10.21 -4.23 -4.47
CA PHE A 100 -10.15 -5.56 -3.85
C PHE A 100 -11.47 -5.88 -3.15
#